data_AF-A0A6A5ZXB7-F1
#
_entry.id   AF-A0A6A5ZXB7-F1
#
_cell.length_a   1.000
_cell.length_b   1.000
_cell.length_c   1.000
_cell.angle_alpha   90.00
_cell.angle_beta   90.00
_cell.angle_gamma   90.00
#
_symmetry.space_group_name_H-M   'P 1'
#
loop_
_entity.id
_entity.type
_entity.pdbx_description
1 polymer ?
#
loop_
_entity_poly.entity_id
_entity_poly.type
_entity_poly.pdbx_seq_one_letter_code
_entity_poly.pdbx_strand_id
1 'polypeptide(L)'
;MARWLPAILTSRLPRLRTIILSFIVFCILLTAFFIYFFISILFNYAIPVRRAYFLETEYLYTVGAADLREILPSPSANATSSNAPQKRVRGLIEDVPQLHNWRIPTSSTYDELLGLWFDGLGWGEYKGKEYWIYFGGTHASTTTGSSTNDTSVFRHRYKKNSCEDPPEICDAYNEAFNRISARWHDNLRRPYPTHPASSTALLRYVNCDISPLLCSRNLGLGIKPVQIAHIKIGDACDKSLGTERCPVTWRLFGLPRQESPWTRTIRIALDGGGSTVVPSFPDAEEQMWTLMSHAGAIEGVKYYNDSFPPSASNPLWSIRVQVDPIPGEMRAHWSQRRGLGHWGTLRAAWLSSLVGMPRELLVRCYLVQWLDMVLNWWDGPPHVAHPQNCKGIEAKYAKHVEVMGTMNKLINEHGVDPKNLFVA
;
A
#
# COMPACT_ATOMS: atom_id res chain seq x y z
N MET A 1 -0.01 -25.15 -47.91
CA MET A 1 1.36 -24.84 -47.45
C MET A 1 2.23 -26.08 -47.18
N ALA A 2 1.69 -27.24 -46.78
CA ALA A 2 2.51 -28.41 -46.42
C ALA A 2 3.32 -29.10 -47.55
N ARG A 3 3.01 -28.87 -48.84
CA ARG A 3 3.69 -29.55 -49.96
C ARG A 3 5.04 -28.93 -50.39
N TRP A 4 5.38 -27.73 -49.93
CA TRP A 4 6.60 -27.01 -50.35
C TRP A 4 7.80 -27.18 -49.41
N LEU A 5 7.56 -27.59 -48.16
CA LEU A 5 8.59 -27.84 -47.16
C LEU A 5 9.65 -28.87 -47.57
N PRO A 6 9.30 -30.04 -48.19
CA PRO A 6 10.32 -31.02 -48.53
C PRO A 6 11.23 -30.60 -49.70
N ALA A 7 10.74 -29.75 -50.62
CA ALA A 7 11.52 -29.27 -51.77
C ALA A 7 12.59 -28.23 -51.39
N ILE A 8 12.33 -27.43 -50.34
CA ILE A 8 13.29 -26.43 -49.83
C ILE A 8 14.42 -27.12 -49.04
N LEU A 9 14.09 -28.21 -48.33
CA LEU A 9 15.04 -29.02 -47.56
C LEU A 9 16.05 -29.80 -48.42
N THR A 10 15.75 -30.02 -49.71
CA THR A 10 16.63 -30.75 -50.66
C THR A 10 17.45 -29.85 -51.57
N SER A 11 17.42 -28.52 -51.39
CA SER A 11 18.20 -27.59 -52.21
C SER A 11 19.72 -27.83 -52.07
N ARG A 12 20.45 -27.86 -53.21
CA ARG A 12 21.89 -28.16 -53.30
C ARG A 12 22.82 -27.08 -52.72
N LEU A 13 22.29 -26.01 -52.12
CA LEU A 13 23.05 -24.86 -51.61
C LEU A 13 23.11 -24.87 -50.08
N PRO A 14 24.18 -25.40 -49.45
CA PRO A 14 24.26 -25.59 -48.00
C PRO A 14 24.20 -24.28 -47.21
N ARG A 15 24.67 -23.16 -47.79
CA ARG A 15 24.62 -21.84 -47.17
C ARG A 15 23.19 -21.31 -47.02
N LEU A 16 22.35 -21.48 -48.06
CA LEU A 16 20.96 -21.02 -48.03
C LEU A 16 20.14 -21.80 -46.99
N ARG A 17 20.35 -23.11 -46.89
CA ARG A 17 19.72 -23.96 -45.88
C ARG A 17 20.07 -23.51 -44.45
N THR A 18 21.33 -23.18 -44.20
CA THR A 18 21.79 -22.73 -42.88
C THR A 18 21.19 -21.37 -42.51
N ILE A 19 21.11 -20.44 -43.47
CA ILE A 19 20.49 -19.12 -43.27
C ILE A 19 19.00 -19.25 -42.97
N ILE A 20 18.27 -20.07 -43.74
CA ILE A 20 16.83 -20.29 -43.54
C ILE A 20 16.57 -20.95 -42.17
N LEU A 21 17.34 -21.97 -41.79
CA LEU A 21 17.21 -22.60 -40.48
C LEU A 21 17.53 -21.62 -39.34
N SER A 22 18.59 -20.83 -39.45
CA SER A 22 18.94 -19.80 -38.47
C SER A 22 17.83 -18.75 -38.33
N PHE A 23 17.23 -18.32 -39.45
CA PHE A 23 16.12 -17.37 -39.43
C PHE A 23 14.88 -17.98 -38.76
N ILE A 24 14.53 -19.23 -39.07
CA ILE A 24 13.41 -19.93 -38.42
C ILE A 24 13.64 -20.05 -36.91
N VAL A 25 14.83 -20.46 -36.48
CA VAL A 25 15.19 -20.56 -35.05
C VAL A 25 15.11 -19.19 -34.38
N PHE A 26 15.63 -18.14 -35.02
CA PHE A 26 15.52 -16.77 -34.52
C PHE A 26 14.05 -16.33 -34.37
N CYS A 27 13.20 -16.59 -35.37
CA CYS A 27 11.77 -16.29 -35.29
C CYS A 27 11.08 -17.05 -34.16
N ILE A 28 11.42 -18.33 -33.92
CA ILE A 28 10.86 -19.13 -32.82
C ILE A 28 11.30 -18.57 -31.45
N LEU A 29 12.58 -18.22 -31.30
CA LEU A 29 13.08 -17.63 -30.05
C LEU A 29 12.47 -16.26 -29.78
N LEU A 30 12.31 -15.45 -30.82
CA LEU A 30 11.69 -14.13 -30.72
C LEU A 30 10.21 -14.23 -30.33
N THR A 31 9.44 -15.15 -30.95
CA THR A 31 8.04 -15.37 -30.57
C THR A 31 7.91 -15.94 -29.16
N ALA A 32 8.76 -16.89 -28.78
CA ALA A 32 8.80 -17.41 -27.41
C ALA A 32 9.12 -16.32 -26.37
N PHE A 33 10.05 -15.41 -26.71
CA PHE A 33 10.38 -14.26 -25.86
C PHE A 33 9.17 -13.33 -25.69
N PHE A 34 8.48 -12.95 -26.77
CA PHE A 34 7.29 -12.09 -26.69
C PHE A 34 6.13 -12.76 -25.93
N ILE A 35 5.92 -14.06 -26.12
CA ILE A 35 4.90 -14.83 -25.37
C ILE A 35 5.25 -14.84 -23.88
N TYR A 36 6.50 -15.15 -23.52
CA TYR A 36 6.95 -15.13 -22.13
C TYR A 36 6.81 -13.74 -21.51
N PHE A 37 7.22 -12.70 -22.24
CA PHE A 37 7.09 -11.31 -21.79
C PHE A 37 5.62 -10.92 -21.57
N PHE A 38 4.73 -11.27 -22.51
CA PHE A 38 3.30 -11.02 -22.39
C PHE A 38 2.69 -11.76 -21.18
N ILE A 39 2.98 -13.05 -21.02
CA ILE A 39 2.53 -13.84 -19.86
C ILE A 39 3.06 -13.24 -18.56
N SER A 40 4.33 -12.83 -18.53
CA SER A 40 4.93 -12.22 -17.35
C SER A 40 4.25 -10.89 -16.98
N ILE A 41 3.99 -10.00 -17.95
CA ILE A 41 3.23 -8.77 -17.73
C ILE A 41 1.83 -9.10 -17.20
N LEU A 42 1.14 -10.05 -17.84
CA LEU A 42 -0.23 -10.40 -17.52
C LEU A 42 -0.36 -10.92 -16.09
N PHE A 43 0.41 -11.94 -15.73
CA PHE A 43 0.28 -12.67 -14.47
C PHE A 43 1.05 -12.07 -13.31
N ASN A 44 2.20 -11.43 -13.56
CA ASN A 44 3.00 -10.84 -12.49
C ASN A 44 2.64 -9.38 -12.19
N TYR A 45 1.95 -8.68 -13.10
CA TYR A 45 1.64 -7.27 -12.95
C TYR A 45 0.15 -6.97 -13.13
N ALA A 46 -0.42 -7.24 -14.32
CA ALA A 46 -1.78 -6.79 -14.64
C ALA A 46 -2.86 -7.41 -13.74
N ILE A 47 -2.84 -8.74 -13.57
CA ILE A 47 -3.81 -9.47 -12.74
C ILE A 47 -3.67 -9.08 -11.25
N PRO A 48 -2.48 -9.09 -10.63
CA PRO A 48 -2.32 -8.65 -9.24
C PRO A 48 -2.80 -7.22 -8.99
N VAL A 49 -2.47 -6.28 -9.89
CA VAL A 49 -2.91 -4.87 -9.76
C VAL A 49 -4.43 -4.76 -9.87
N ARG A 50 -5.04 -5.45 -10.84
CA ARG A 50 -6.50 -5.48 -10.98
C ARG A 50 -7.17 -6.02 -9.72
N ARG A 51 -6.71 -7.16 -9.19
CA ARG A 51 -7.31 -7.78 -8.01
C ARG A 51 -7.18 -6.88 -6.79
N ALA A 52 -6.01 -6.27 -6.61
CA ALA A 52 -5.80 -5.29 -5.54
C ALA A 52 -6.71 -4.07 -5.68
N TYR A 53 -6.92 -3.58 -6.90
CA TYR A 53 -7.85 -2.48 -7.17
C TYR A 53 -9.27 -2.81 -6.74
N PHE A 54 -9.84 -3.92 -7.22
CA PHE A 54 -11.21 -4.29 -6.87
C PHE A 54 -11.38 -4.59 -5.39
N LEU A 55 -10.39 -5.25 -4.79
CA LEU A 55 -10.41 -5.56 -3.37
C LEU A 55 -10.45 -4.30 -2.51
N GLU A 56 -9.51 -3.39 -2.73
CA GLU A 56 -9.37 -2.19 -1.92
C GLU A 56 -10.54 -1.23 -2.16
N THR A 57 -11.04 -1.12 -3.39
CA THR A 57 -12.27 -0.35 -3.67
C THR A 57 -13.49 -0.97 -2.99
N GLU A 58 -13.69 -2.29 -3.05
CA GLU A 58 -14.80 -2.96 -2.34
C GLU A 58 -14.71 -2.70 -0.82
N TYR A 59 -13.52 -2.79 -0.25
CA TYR A 59 -13.29 -2.47 1.17
C TYR A 59 -13.68 -1.02 1.48
N LEU A 60 -13.15 -0.06 0.73
CA LEU A 60 -13.41 1.37 0.91
C LEU A 60 -14.91 1.71 0.78
N TYR A 61 -15.61 1.11 -0.19
CA TYR A 61 -17.06 1.24 -0.30
C TYR A 61 -17.80 0.67 0.91
N THR A 62 -17.33 -0.47 1.45
CA THR A 62 -17.94 -1.09 2.63
C THR A 62 -17.73 -0.25 3.88
N VAL A 63 -16.54 0.34 4.07
CA VAL A 63 -16.24 1.27 5.16
C VAL A 63 -17.10 2.53 5.06
N GLY A 64 -17.12 3.19 3.90
CA GLY A 64 -17.93 4.40 3.72
C GLY A 64 -19.43 4.16 3.92
N ALA A 65 -19.92 2.98 3.54
CA ALA A 65 -21.32 2.59 3.81
C ALA A 65 -21.60 2.28 5.29
N ALA A 66 -20.59 1.86 6.06
CA ALA A 66 -20.70 1.63 7.50
C ALA A 66 -20.69 2.94 8.29
N ASP A 67 -19.75 3.85 8.01
CA ASP A 67 -19.60 5.14 8.71
C ASP A 67 -20.86 6.01 8.61
N LEU A 68 -21.45 6.09 7.40
CA LEU A 68 -22.67 6.87 7.16
C LEU A 68 -23.86 6.41 8.03
N ARG A 69 -23.87 5.15 8.50
CA ARG A 69 -24.94 4.61 9.36
C ARG A 69 -24.71 4.89 10.85
N GLU A 70 -23.45 4.97 11.29
CA GLU A 70 -23.14 5.40 12.66
C GLU A 70 -23.52 6.87 12.87
N ILE A 71 -23.33 7.70 11.84
CA ILE A 71 -23.66 9.13 11.86
C ILE A 71 -25.17 9.39 11.76
N LEU A 72 -25.92 8.47 11.12
CA LEU A 72 -27.38 8.55 10.99
C LEU A 72 -28.06 7.51 11.89
N PRO A 73 -28.12 7.71 13.23
CA PRO A 73 -28.88 6.84 14.11
C PRO A 73 -30.36 6.96 13.72
N SER A 74 -30.86 6.00 12.94
CA SER A 74 -32.26 6.00 12.52
C SER A 74 -33.16 5.86 13.75
N PRO A 75 -34.01 6.86 14.07
CA PRO A 75 -34.93 6.79 15.21
C PRO A 75 -36.08 5.77 15.01
N SER A 76 -36.12 5.11 13.84
CA SER A 76 -37.22 4.26 13.39
C SER A 76 -36.79 2.84 13.00
N ALA A 77 -35.75 2.29 13.62
CA ALA A 77 -35.35 0.89 13.44
C ALA A 77 -36.32 -0.12 14.10
N ASN A 78 -37.63 0.15 14.02
CA ASN A 78 -38.62 -0.91 14.08
C ASN A 78 -38.65 -1.57 12.71
N ALA A 79 -37.91 -2.68 12.62
CA ALA A 79 -38.25 -3.87 11.87
C ALA A 79 -39.16 -3.67 10.64
N THR A 80 -38.58 -3.56 9.46
CA THR A 80 -38.92 -4.41 8.30
C THR A 80 -38.10 -4.03 7.07
N SER A 81 -37.53 -5.04 6.41
CA SER A 81 -37.08 -5.00 5.01
C SER A 81 -35.78 -4.24 4.68
N SER A 82 -34.65 -4.75 5.17
CA SER A 82 -33.42 -4.75 4.37
C SER A 82 -32.88 -6.19 4.38
N ASN A 83 -33.37 -7.03 3.48
CA ASN A 83 -33.01 -8.45 3.37
C ASN A 83 -31.56 -8.70 2.89
N ALA A 84 -30.74 -7.66 2.76
CA ALA A 84 -29.33 -7.83 2.46
C ALA A 84 -28.54 -8.01 3.77
N PRO A 85 -27.79 -9.11 3.95
CA PRO A 85 -26.92 -9.28 5.10
C PRO A 85 -25.93 -8.10 5.14
N GLN A 86 -26.02 -7.30 6.20
CA GLN A 86 -25.19 -6.11 6.37
C GLN A 86 -23.77 -6.54 6.74
N LYS A 87 -22.80 -6.26 5.86
CA LYS A 87 -21.38 -6.49 6.14
C LYS A 87 -20.86 -5.39 7.07
N ARG A 88 -20.40 -5.77 8.25
CA ARG A 88 -19.59 -4.99 9.19
C ARG A 88 -18.13 -5.08 8.77
N VAL A 89 -17.41 -3.96 8.83
CA VAL A 89 -15.96 -3.96 8.66
C VAL A 89 -15.31 -4.04 10.03
N ARG A 90 -14.43 -5.01 10.23
CA ARG A 90 -13.56 -5.06 11.39
C ARG A 90 -12.14 -4.78 10.92
N GLY A 91 -11.62 -3.61 11.26
CA GLY A 91 -10.23 -3.26 10.98
C GLY A 91 -9.28 -4.22 11.70
N LEU A 92 -8.09 -4.42 11.13
CA LEU A 92 -7.01 -5.12 11.84
C LEU A 92 -6.50 -4.26 13.00
N ILE A 93 -6.35 -2.96 12.72
CA ILE A 93 -6.00 -1.92 13.68
C ILE A 93 -7.20 -0.98 13.83
N GLU A 94 -7.53 -0.65 15.06
CA GLU A 94 -8.59 0.29 15.44
C GLU A 94 -8.00 1.69 15.66
N ASP A 95 -8.82 2.73 15.44
CA ASP A 95 -8.50 4.16 15.67
C ASP A 95 -7.33 4.79 14.87
N VAL A 96 -6.59 4.00 14.10
CA VAL A 96 -5.50 4.49 13.25
C VAL A 96 -5.95 4.51 11.78
N PRO A 97 -5.84 5.65 11.08
CA PRO A 97 -6.18 5.73 9.66
C PRO A 97 -5.38 4.72 8.82
N GLN A 98 -6.11 3.89 8.07
CA GLN A 98 -5.52 3.00 7.08
C GLN A 98 -5.05 3.80 5.86
N LEU A 99 -3.84 3.50 5.41
CA LEU A 99 -3.32 4.04 4.17
C LEU A 99 -3.83 3.23 2.99
N HIS A 100 -4.39 3.94 2.03
CA HIS A 100 -4.99 3.34 0.85
C HIS A 100 -4.26 3.71 -0.43
N ASN A 101 -4.23 2.78 -1.36
CA ASN A 101 -3.60 3.01 -2.65
C ASN A 101 -4.51 3.79 -3.61
N TRP A 102 -5.81 3.57 -3.51
CA TRP A 102 -6.80 4.13 -4.42
C TRP A 102 -7.68 5.15 -3.73
N ARG A 103 -8.06 6.17 -4.51
CA ARG A 103 -9.00 7.21 -4.07
C ARG A 103 -10.43 6.77 -4.36
N ILE A 104 -11.31 6.93 -3.38
CA ILE A 104 -12.76 7.01 -3.59
C ILE A 104 -13.24 8.38 -3.09
N PRO A 105 -14.47 8.84 -3.44
CA PRO A 105 -14.93 10.16 -3.03
C PRO A 105 -14.86 10.44 -1.52
N THR A 106 -14.89 9.41 -0.68
CA THR A 106 -14.90 9.50 0.79
C THR A 106 -13.56 9.15 1.44
N SER A 107 -12.49 8.94 0.66
CA SER A 107 -11.21 8.49 1.22
C SER A 107 -10.03 9.08 0.45
N SER A 108 -9.01 9.53 1.19
CA SER A 108 -7.74 10.03 0.65
C SER A 108 -6.76 8.89 0.37
N THR A 109 -5.88 9.12 -0.59
CA THR A 109 -4.79 8.18 -0.89
C THR A 109 -3.64 8.32 0.10
N TYR A 110 -2.78 7.31 0.17
CA TYR A 110 -1.67 7.28 1.12
C TYR A 110 -0.73 8.49 0.97
N ASP A 111 -0.50 8.96 -0.25
CA ASP A 111 0.33 10.12 -0.55
C ASP A 111 -0.28 11.41 -0.01
N GLU A 112 -1.60 11.60 -0.17
CA GLU A 112 -2.31 12.74 0.45
C GLU A 112 -2.23 12.67 1.99
N LEU A 113 -2.45 11.50 2.58
CA LEU A 113 -2.43 11.29 4.04
C LEU A 113 -1.03 11.45 4.68
N LEU A 114 0.02 11.25 3.88
CA LEU A 114 1.41 11.40 4.28
C LEU A 114 2.04 12.72 3.81
N GLY A 115 1.32 13.55 3.04
CA GLY A 115 1.85 14.79 2.47
C GLY A 115 2.97 14.57 1.46
N LEU A 116 2.82 13.57 0.59
CA LEU A 116 3.81 13.16 -0.39
C LEU A 116 3.34 13.47 -1.82
N TRP A 117 4.28 13.84 -2.67
CA TRP A 117 4.15 13.86 -4.12
C TRP A 117 4.23 12.43 -4.68
N PHE A 118 3.79 12.24 -5.93
CA PHE A 118 3.86 10.93 -6.60
C PHE A 118 5.29 10.39 -6.76
N ASP A 119 6.29 11.27 -6.75
CA ASP A 119 7.71 10.89 -6.78
C ASP A 119 8.27 10.48 -5.40
N GLY A 120 7.46 10.58 -4.35
CA GLY A 120 7.82 10.25 -2.97
C GLY A 120 8.46 11.40 -2.18
N LEU A 121 8.57 12.60 -2.76
CA LEU A 121 9.01 13.80 -2.05
C LEU A 121 7.88 14.40 -1.21
N GLY A 122 8.21 15.15 -0.16
CA GLY A 122 7.23 15.77 0.72
C GLY A 122 6.69 17.08 0.17
N TRP A 123 5.47 17.43 0.51
CA TRP A 123 4.89 18.75 0.25
C TRP A 123 5.48 19.78 1.22
N GLY A 124 5.65 21.03 0.75
CA GLY A 124 6.08 22.14 1.60
C GLY A 124 5.22 22.34 2.86
N GLU A 125 3.90 22.18 2.74
CA GLU A 125 2.95 22.28 3.88
C GLU A 125 3.19 21.22 4.98
N TYR A 126 3.89 20.13 4.64
CA TYR A 126 4.16 18.99 5.52
C TYR A 126 5.61 18.93 5.99
N LYS A 127 6.37 20.01 5.80
CA LYS A 127 7.73 20.15 6.31
C LYS A 127 7.85 19.79 7.80
N GLY A 128 8.84 18.97 8.13
CA GLY A 128 9.12 18.53 9.50
C GLY A 128 8.15 17.49 10.06
N LYS A 129 7.11 17.08 9.31
CA LYS A 129 6.17 16.04 9.75
C LYS A 129 6.83 14.67 9.78
N GLU A 130 6.45 13.90 10.78
CA GLU A 130 6.94 12.54 11.01
C GLU A 130 5.76 11.56 11.13
N TYR A 131 5.97 10.34 10.64
CA TYR A 131 4.96 9.29 10.64
C TYR A 131 5.57 7.94 11.04
N TRP A 132 4.85 7.20 11.87
CA TRP A 132 5.07 5.77 12.09
C TRP A 132 3.98 4.99 11.38
N ILE A 133 4.37 4.10 10.47
CA ILE A 133 3.46 3.27 9.69
C ILE A 133 3.68 1.81 10.05
N TYR A 134 2.66 1.17 10.61
CA TYR A 134 2.68 -0.27 10.82
C TYR A 134 2.12 -1.01 9.60
N PHE A 135 2.85 -2.00 9.11
CA PHE A 135 2.43 -2.90 8.04
C PHE A 135 1.97 -4.21 8.67
N GLY A 136 0.66 -4.36 8.78
CA GLY A 136 0.01 -5.53 9.35
C GLY A 136 -0.56 -6.45 8.29
N GLY A 137 -0.91 -7.66 8.69
CA GLY A 137 -1.53 -8.66 7.83
C GLY A 137 -2.10 -9.80 8.67
N THR A 138 -2.96 -10.60 8.05
CA THR A 138 -3.52 -11.80 8.67
C THR A 138 -2.69 -13.03 8.33
N HIS A 139 -2.59 -13.95 9.30
CA HIS A 139 -1.92 -15.24 9.15
C HIS A 139 -2.89 -16.29 8.58
N ALA A 140 -2.35 -17.41 8.09
CA ALA A 140 -3.16 -18.56 7.68
C ALA A 140 -3.75 -19.25 8.91
N SER A 141 -4.99 -18.90 9.26
CA SER A 141 -5.62 -19.52 10.43
C SER A 141 -5.70 -21.04 10.25
N THR A 142 -5.08 -21.76 11.18
CA THR A 142 -5.16 -23.22 11.35
C THR A 142 -6.52 -23.69 11.83
N THR A 143 -7.52 -22.80 11.98
CA THR A 143 -8.90 -23.23 12.24
C THR A 143 -9.53 -23.88 11.00
N THR A 144 -9.07 -25.10 10.73
CA THR A 144 -9.90 -26.18 10.22
C THR A 144 -11.17 -26.25 11.08
N GLY A 145 -12.30 -25.76 10.57
CA GLY A 145 -13.60 -26.24 11.04
C GLY A 145 -14.64 -25.23 11.55
N SER A 146 -14.41 -23.91 11.55
CA SER A 146 -15.49 -22.95 11.81
C SER A 146 -15.59 -21.89 10.73
N SER A 147 -15.90 -22.36 9.51
CA SER A 147 -16.62 -21.55 8.53
C SER A 147 -18.08 -21.42 8.97
N THR A 148 -18.36 -20.74 10.07
CA THR A 148 -19.62 -20.02 10.09
C THR A 148 -19.52 -19.05 8.91
N ASN A 149 -20.38 -19.23 7.91
CA ASN A 149 -20.55 -18.31 6.78
C ASN A 149 -21.17 -17.03 7.30
N ASP A 150 -20.45 -16.35 8.19
CA ASP A 150 -20.85 -15.05 8.67
C ASP A 150 -20.65 -14.06 7.53
N THR A 151 -21.69 -13.95 6.71
CA THR A 151 -21.82 -12.97 5.63
C THR A 151 -21.96 -11.55 6.18
N SER A 152 -22.11 -11.40 7.50
CA SER A 152 -22.19 -10.10 8.16
C SER A 152 -20.83 -9.47 8.45
N VAL A 153 -19.71 -10.11 8.11
CA VAL A 153 -18.37 -9.50 8.24
C VAL A 153 -17.74 -9.38 6.86
N PHE A 154 -17.08 -8.25 6.60
CA PHE A 154 -16.28 -8.09 5.39
C PHE A 154 -15.22 -9.20 5.33
N ARG A 155 -15.33 -10.05 4.31
CA ARG A 155 -14.35 -11.10 4.04
C ARG A 155 -13.65 -10.77 2.73
N HIS A 156 -12.33 -10.65 2.82
CA HIS A 156 -11.46 -10.48 1.68
C HIS A 156 -11.71 -11.58 0.64
N ARG A 157 -12.12 -11.20 -0.57
CA ARG A 157 -12.61 -12.14 -1.58
C ARG A 157 -11.51 -13.00 -2.21
N TYR A 158 -10.31 -12.46 -2.31
CA TYR A 158 -9.15 -13.15 -2.84
C TYR A 158 -8.31 -13.81 -1.73
N LYS A 159 -8.92 -14.23 -0.61
CA LYS A 159 -8.28 -14.49 0.70
C LYS A 159 -6.95 -15.22 0.55
N LYS A 160 -5.87 -14.45 0.56
CA LYS A 160 -4.50 -14.91 0.73
C LYS A 160 -4.04 -14.23 1.99
N ASN A 161 -3.67 -15.02 2.97
CA ASN A 161 -3.11 -14.50 4.21
C ASN A 161 -1.78 -13.84 3.84
N SER A 162 -1.62 -12.55 4.13
CA SER A 162 -0.42 -11.80 3.75
C SER A 162 0.73 -12.04 4.71
N CYS A 163 0.45 -12.36 5.98
CA CYS A 163 1.49 -12.62 6.98
C CYS A 163 2.09 -14.01 6.73
N GLU A 164 3.39 -14.04 6.40
CA GLU A 164 4.16 -15.27 6.16
C GLU A 164 4.68 -15.89 7.48
N ASP A 165 4.68 -15.11 8.57
CA ASP A 165 5.13 -15.53 9.89
C ASP A 165 4.10 -16.42 10.61
N PRO A 166 4.53 -17.16 11.65
CA PRO A 166 3.62 -17.92 12.50
C PRO A 166 2.46 -17.07 13.06
N PRO A 167 1.27 -17.66 13.23
CA PRO A 167 0.08 -16.98 13.76
C PRO A 167 0.35 -16.15 15.02
N GLU A 168 1.11 -16.71 15.95
CA GLU A 168 1.40 -16.12 17.25
C GLU A 168 2.18 -14.81 17.11
N ILE A 169 3.07 -14.72 16.12
CA ILE A 169 3.87 -13.52 15.85
C ILE A 169 3.00 -12.44 15.20
N CYS A 170 2.27 -12.80 14.14
CA CYS A 170 1.41 -11.85 13.42
C CYS A 170 0.37 -11.23 14.38
N ASP A 171 -0.30 -12.07 15.16
CA ASP A 171 -1.35 -11.63 16.08
C ASP A 171 -0.78 -10.79 17.23
N ALA A 172 0.36 -11.18 17.80
CA ALA A 172 1.01 -10.42 18.88
C ALA A 172 1.42 -9.00 18.43
N TYR A 173 1.94 -8.82 17.22
CA TYR A 173 2.32 -7.49 16.72
C TYR A 173 1.12 -6.64 16.28
N ASN A 174 0.06 -7.26 15.74
CA ASN A 174 -1.18 -6.56 15.46
C ASN A 174 -1.81 -6.04 16.77
N GLU A 175 -1.86 -6.88 17.81
CA GLU A 175 -2.38 -6.50 19.13
C GLU A 175 -1.50 -5.43 19.81
N ALA A 176 -0.17 -5.59 19.74
CA ALA A 176 0.78 -4.60 20.25
C ALA A 176 0.55 -3.22 19.64
N PHE A 177 0.40 -3.12 18.31
CA PHE A 177 0.16 -1.84 17.66
C PHE A 177 -1.17 -1.20 18.09
N ASN A 178 -2.24 -1.98 18.26
CA ASN A 178 -3.51 -1.50 18.78
C ASN A 178 -3.39 -0.92 20.20
N ARG A 179 -2.67 -1.61 21.09
CA ARG A 179 -2.43 -1.11 22.46
C ARG A 179 -1.56 0.14 22.48
N ILE A 180 -0.61 0.24 21.55
CA ILE A 180 0.23 1.42 21.38
C ILE A 180 -0.60 2.58 20.85
N SER A 181 -1.42 2.37 19.82
CA SER A 181 -2.23 3.42 19.20
C SER A 181 -3.24 4.01 20.19
N ALA A 182 -3.94 3.17 20.95
CA ALA A 182 -4.86 3.61 21.99
C ALA A 182 -4.17 4.56 22.98
N ARG A 183 -2.98 4.17 23.48
CA ARG A 183 -2.17 5.00 24.39
C ARG A 183 -1.63 6.27 23.73
N TRP A 184 -1.22 6.18 22.47
CA TRP A 184 -0.69 7.31 21.70
C TRP A 184 -1.74 8.41 21.57
N HIS A 185 -2.98 8.04 21.32
CA HIS A 185 -4.11 8.96 21.20
C HIS A 185 -4.67 9.43 22.55
N ASP A 186 -4.63 8.59 23.59
CA ASP A 186 -5.03 8.98 24.95
C ASP A 186 -4.11 10.06 25.56
N ASN A 187 -2.82 10.01 25.26
CA ASN A 187 -1.87 11.04 25.70
C ASN A 187 -2.08 12.40 25.00
N LEU A 188 -2.68 12.41 23.79
CA LEU A 188 -3.04 13.65 23.09
C LEU A 188 -4.31 14.31 23.66
N ARG A 189 -5.17 13.55 24.36
CA ARG A 189 -6.41 14.05 24.98
C ARG A 189 -6.21 14.63 26.38
N ARG A 190 -5.08 14.38 27.06
CA ARG A 190 -4.80 14.91 28.40
C ARG A 190 -4.02 16.24 28.29
N PRO A 191 -4.60 17.39 28.66
CA PRO A 191 -3.98 18.71 28.51
C PRO A 191 -2.95 19.04 29.61
N TYR A 192 -2.27 18.04 30.17
CA TYR A 192 -1.26 18.27 31.21
C TYR A 192 0.14 18.36 30.60
N PRO A 193 0.81 19.52 30.65
CA PRO A 193 2.06 19.81 29.95
C PRO A 193 3.31 19.27 30.67
N THR A 194 3.17 18.31 31.59
CA THR A 194 4.29 17.92 32.47
C THR A 194 5.31 16.99 31.82
N HIS A 195 4.99 16.39 30.67
CA HIS A 195 5.96 15.69 29.85
C HIS A 195 5.81 16.15 28.40
N PRO A 196 6.85 16.75 27.77
CA PRO A 196 6.81 17.00 26.34
C PRO A 196 6.52 15.65 25.66
N ALA A 197 5.51 15.62 24.78
CA ALA A 197 5.18 14.41 24.03
C ALA A 197 6.49 13.86 23.44
N SER A 198 6.85 12.63 23.81
CA SER A 198 8.16 12.05 23.47
C SER A 198 8.34 11.84 21.97
N SER A 199 7.25 11.98 21.19
CA SER A 199 7.25 11.94 19.74
C SER A 199 6.12 12.81 19.18
N THR A 200 6.42 13.62 18.18
CA THR A 200 5.43 14.38 17.38
C THR A 200 4.94 13.58 16.16
N ALA A 201 5.40 12.34 16.02
CA ALA A 201 5.06 11.51 14.87
C ALA A 201 3.60 11.05 14.92
N LEU A 202 2.94 11.06 13.76
CA LEU A 202 1.58 10.57 13.58
C LEU A 202 1.59 9.06 13.30
N LEU A 203 0.60 8.35 13.83
CA LEU A 203 0.43 6.93 13.55
C LEU A 203 -0.40 6.72 12.27
N ARG A 204 0.01 5.72 11.49
CA ARG A 204 -0.68 5.21 10.31
C ARG A 204 -0.55 3.69 10.27
N TYR A 205 -1.41 3.03 9.51
CA TYR A 205 -1.30 1.60 9.30
C TYR A 205 -1.62 1.21 7.86
N VAL A 206 -1.03 0.10 7.43
CA VAL A 206 -1.31 -0.56 6.15
C VAL A 206 -1.74 -1.98 6.45
N ASN A 207 -2.93 -2.35 5.98
CA ASN A 207 -3.33 -3.75 5.92
C ASN A 207 -2.83 -4.35 4.61
N CYS A 208 -1.83 -5.23 4.67
CA CYS A 208 -1.33 -5.89 3.47
C CYS A 208 -2.35 -6.86 2.86
N ASP A 209 -3.39 -7.28 3.59
CA ASP A 209 -4.49 -8.03 3.00
C ASP A 209 -5.37 -7.11 2.15
N ILE A 210 -5.67 -5.89 2.59
CA ILE A 210 -6.59 -4.96 1.89
C ILE A 210 -5.88 -4.11 0.83
N SER A 211 -4.65 -3.69 1.10
CA SER A 211 -3.85 -2.83 0.23
C SER A 211 -2.56 -3.56 -0.20
N PRO A 212 -2.67 -4.74 -0.85
CA PRO A 212 -1.53 -5.62 -1.11
C PRO A 212 -0.49 -5.00 -2.04
N LEU A 213 -0.86 -3.97 -2.80
CA LEU A 213 0.08 -3.24 -3.65
C LEU A 213 1.09 -2.44 -2.85
N LEU A 214 0.73 -1.86 -1.71
CA LEU A 214 1.68 -1.13 -0.86
C LEU A 214 2.75 -2.08 -0.28
N CYS A 215 2.37 -3.33 0.00
CA CYS A 215 3.27 -4.36 0.53
C CYS A 215 3.97 -5.20 -0.56
N SER A 216 3.57 -5.04 -1.83
CA SER A 216 4.12 -5.84 -2.94
C SER A 216 5.61 -5.55 -3.15
N ARG A 217 6.41 -6.61 -3.35
CA ARG A 217 7.84 -6.50 -3.70
C ARG A 217 8.09 -5.89 -5.07
N ASN A 218 7.18 -6.11 -6.01
CA ASN A 218 7.38 -5.70 -7.41
C ASN A 218 6.75 -4.34 -7.71
N LEU A 219 5.76 -3.93 -6.91
CA LEU A 219 4.89 -2.81 -7.20
C LEU A 219 4.72 -1.85 -6.02
N GLY A 220 5.18 -2.20 -4.82
CA GLY A 220 5.02 -1.39 -3.63
C GLY A 220 6.35 -1.08 -2.97
N LEU A 221 6.30 -0.95 -1.65
CA LEU A 221 7.48 -0.73 -0.83
C LEU A 221 8.29 -2.01 -0.62
N GLY A 222 7.77 -3.17 -1.04
CA GLY A 222 8.36 -4.48 -0.76
C GLY A 222 8.50 -4.80 0.73
N ILE A 223 7.66 -4.15 1.53
CA ILE A 223 7.57 -4.33 2.98
C ILE A 223 6.68 -5.53 3.24
N LYS A 224 7.16 -6.47 4.05
CA LYS A 224 6.35 -7.61 4.50
C LYS A 224 5.47 -7.18 5.68
N PRO A 225 4.35 -7.88 5.96
CA PRO A 225 3.65 -7.73 7.24
C PRO A 225 4.59 -7.94 8.42
N VAL A 226 4.20 -7.41 9.58
CA VAL A 226 5.03 -7.41 10.81
C VAL A 226 6.30 -6.57 10.60
N GLN A 227 6.11 -5.37 10.05
CA GLN A 227 7.17 -4.37 9.88
C GLN A 227 6.65 -2.97 10.22
N ILE A 228 7.54 -2.08 10.66
CA ILE A 228 7.22 -0.66 10.85
C ILE A 228 8.10 0.21 9.97
N ALA A 229 7.55 1.29 9.45
CA ALA A 229 8.28 2.32 8.76
C ALA A 229 8.19 3.64 9.52
N HIS A 230 9.32 4.35 9.60
CA HIS A 230 9.37 5.74 9.99
C HIS A 230 9.59 6.61 8.77
N ILE A 231 8.70 7.59 8.56
CA ILE A 231 8.85 8.61 7.52
C ILE A 231 9.09 9.94 8.20
N LYS A 232 10.10 10.68 7.72
CA LYS A 232 10.33 12.08 8.08
C LYS A 232 10.43 12.93 6.82
N ILE A 233 9.60 13.96 6.75
CA ILE A 233 9.72 15.02 5.74
C ILE A 233 10.71 16.05 6.27
N GLY A 234 11.78 16.27 5.49
CA GLY A 234 12.88 17.13 5.86
C GLY A 234 12.53 18.62 5.83
N ASP A 235 13.36 19.41 6.50
CA ASP A 235 13.16 20.85 6.63
C ASP A 235 13.71 21.68 5.46
N ALA A 236 14.64 21.12 4.70
CA ALA A 236 15.29 21.80 3.58
C ALA A 236 14.54 21.55 2.28
N CYS A 237 13.44 22.29 2.06
CA CYS A 237 12.63 22.15 0.85
C CYS A 237 13.19 22.96 -0.32
N ASP A 238 13.12 22.40 -1.52
CA ASP A 238 13.46 23.06 -2.77
C ASP A 238 12.20 23.68 -3.41
N LYS A 239 12.32 24.90 -3.91
CA LYS A 239 11.26 25.66 -4.61
C LYS A 239 11.55 25.87 -6.10
N SER A 240 12.62 25.26 -6.62
CA SER A 240 13.11 25.48 -7.99
C SER A 240 12.10 25.18 -9.10
N LEU A 241 11.10 24.33 -8.85
CA LEU A 241 10.09 23.88 -9.83
C LEU A 241 8.72 24.56 -9.67
N GLY A 242 8.64 25.71 -8.99
CA GLY A 242 7.36 26.39 -8.72
C GLY A 242 6.43 25.64 -7.75
N THR A 243 6.85 24.47 -7.27
CA THR A 243 6.23 23.65 -6.22
C THR A 243 7.28 23.40 -5.15
N GLU A 244 6.90 23.54 -3.87
CA GLU A 244 7.81 23.28 -2.76
C GLU A 244 7.89 21.76 -2.50
N ARG A 245 9.08 21.19 -2.73
CA ARG A 245 9.37 19.77 -2.55
C ARG A 245 10.41 19.57 -1.47
N CYS A 246 10.08 18.78 -0.47
CA CYS A 246 10.95 18.52 0.66
C CYS A 246 11.56 17.11 0.56
N PRO A 247 12.83 16.93 0.93
CA PRO A 247 13.44 15.60 0.95
C PRO A 247 12.73 14.71 1.97
N VAL A 248 12.61 13.42 1.69
CA VAL A 248 11.91 12.47 2.58
C VAL A 248 12.85 11.34 2.96
N THR A 249 12.94 11.08 4.26
CA THR A 249 13.69 9.95 4.81
C THR A 249 12.72 8.85 5.24
N TRP A 250 12.90 7.66 4.66
CA TRP A 250 12.22 6.44 5.07
C TRP A 250 13.20 5.55 5.82
N ARG A 251 12.75 4.99 6.95
CA ARG A 251 13.49 3.98 7.72
C ARG A 251 12.56 2.80 7.95
N LEU A 252 12.97 1.62 7.50
CA LEU A 252 12.19 0.40 7.60
C LEU A 252 12.76 -0.48 8.71
N PHE A 253 11.90 -1.11 9.51
CA PHE A 253 12.30 -2.00 10.60
C PHE A 253 11.50 -3.30 10.53
N GLY A 254 12.21 -4.43 10.47
CA GLY A 254 11.62 -5.76 10.55
C GLY A 254 11.31 -6.16 11.99
N LEU A 255 10.19 -6.87 12.20
CA LEU A 255 9.80 -7.45 13.49
C LEU A 255 9.56 -8.98 13.31
N PRO A 256 9.73 -9.82 14.36
CA PRO A 256 10.40 -9.47 15.61
C PRO A 256 11.88 -9.17 15.40
N ARG A 257 12.43 -8.33 16.28
CA ARG A 257 13.88 -8.09 16.28
C ARG A 257 14.58 -9.24 16.99
N GLN A 258 15.53 -9.87 16.30
CA GLN A 258 16.38 -10.91 16.91
C GLN A 258 17.22 -10.36 18.05
N GLU A 259 17.68 -9.12 17.90
CA GLU A 259 18.46 -8.40 18.91
C GLU A 259 17.79 -7.06 19.21
N SER A 260 17.42 -6.88 20.47
CA SER A 260 17.03 -5.58 21.01
C SER A 260 18.31 -4.77 21.28
N PRO A 261 18.37 -3.48 20.91
CA PRO A 261 19.55 -2.67 21.21
C PRO A 261 19.68 -2.35 22.70
N TRP A 262 18.70 -2.74 23.52
CA TRP A 262 18.79 -2.79 24.98
C TRP A 262 18.34 -4.17 25.48
N THR A 263 19.10 -4.77 26.40
CA THR A 263 18.71 -6.00 27.08
C THR A 263 17.88 -5.65 28.30
N ARG A 264 16.57 -5.87 28.25
CA ARG A 264 15.72 -5.76 29.45
C ARG A 264 16.16 -6.83 30.44
N THR A 265 16.22 -6.48 31.72
CA THR A 265 16.42 -7.45 32.78
C THR A 265 15.17 -7.53 33.66
N ILE A 266 14.76 -8.74 34.00
CA ILE A 266 13.65 -9.00 34.90
C ILE A 266 14.14 -9.76 36.11
N ARG A 267 13.48 -9.52 37.24
CA ARG A 267 13.78 -10.19 38.50
C ARG A 267 12.86 -11.39 38.65
N ILE A 268 13.42 -12.60 38.59
CA ILE A 268 12.67 -13.84 38.77
C ILE A 268 12.91 -14.34 40.20
N ALA A 269 11.83 -14.74 40.88
CA ALA A 269 11.91 -15.36 42.19
C ALA A 269 12.47 -16.79 42.07
N LEU A 270 13.35 -17.18 43.00
CA LEU A 270 13.90 -18.53 43.06
C LEU A 270 13.11 -19.38 44.05
N ASP A 271 12.87 -20.65 43.74
CA ASP A 271 12.06 -21.58 44.55
C ASP A 271 12.56 -21.75 45.99
N GLY A 272 13.86 -21.50 46.24
CA GLY A 272 14.50 -21.57 47.56
C GLY A 272 14.47 -20.28 48.39
N GLY A 273 13.73 -19.25 47.94
CA GLY A 273 13.76 -17.92 48.53
C GLY A 273 14.89 -17.06 47.97
N GLY A 274 14.57 -15.84 47.55
CA GLY A 274 15.48 -14.93 46.88
C GLY A 274 15.03 -14.59 45.46
N SER A 275 15.83 -13.81 44.75
CA SER A 275 15.55 -13.44 43.38
C SER A 275 16.82 -13.20 42.58
N THR A 276 16.79 -13.55 41.30
CA THR A 276 17.89 -13.31 40.36
C THR A 276 17.41 -12.42 39.23
N VAL A 277 18.31 -11.58 38.72
CA VAL A 277 18.04 -10.68 37.60
C VAL A 277 18.54 -11.38 36.35
N VAL A 278 17.62 -11.70 35.43
CA VAL A 278 17.95 -12.37 34.16
C VAL A 278 17.58 -11.49 32.97
N PRO A 279 18.30 -11.60 31.85
CA PRO A 279 17.87 -10.96 30.61
C PRO A 279 16.53 -11.55 30.16
N SER A 280 15.59 -10.68 29.82
CA SER A 280 14.33 -11.05 29.17
C SER A 280 14.29 -10.47 27.77
N PHE A 281 13.86 -11.27 26.79
CA PHE A 281 13.50 -10.72 25.50
C PHE A 281 12.28 -9.81 25.66
N PRO A 282 12.31 -8.59 25.09
CA PRO A 282 11.16 -7.71 25.12
C PRO A 282 9.99 -8.33 24.35
N ASP A 283 8.78 -8.13 24.86
CA ASP A 283 7.57 -8.57 24.16
C ASP A 283 7.31 -7.73 22.88
N ALA A 284 6.29 -8.09 22.10
CA ALA A 284 5.98 -7.41 20.85
C ALA A 284 5.68 -5.91 21.06
N GLU A 285 4.95 -5.58 22.12
CA GLU A 285 4.59 -4.21 22.49
C GLU A 285 5.80 -3.39 22.89
N GLU A 286 6.69 -3.92 23.72
CA GLU A 286 7.92 -3.28 24.14
C GLU A 286 8.88 -3.05 22.97
N GLN A 287 9.01 -4.04 22.07
CA GLN A 287 9.83 -3.89 20.88
C GLN A 287 9.32 -2.76 19.97
N MET A 288 8.01 -2.73 19.69
CA MET A 288 7.41 -1.68 18.87
C MET A 288 7.47 -0.32 19.58
N TRP A 289 7.04 -0.26 20.83
CA TRP A 289 6.99 0.97 21.61
C TRP A 289 8.36 1.61 21.65
N THR A 290 9.41 0.86 21.98
CA THR A 290 10.73 1.46 22.11
C THR A 290 11.33 1.91 20.78
N LEU A 291 10.97 1.29 19.65
CA LEU A 291 11.31 1.82 18.33
C LEU A 291 10.59 3.15 18.05
N MET A 292 9.32 3.24 18.44
CA MET A 292 8.44 4.37 18.12
C MET A 292 8.58 5.56 19.08
N SER A 293 8.87 5.31 20.35
CA SER A 293 8.80 6.26 21.46
C SER A 293 10.10 6.99 21.77
N HIS A 294 11.25 6.57 21.19
CA HIS A 294 12.56 7.04 21.61
C HIS A 294 13.41 7.67 20.52
N ALA A 295 13.98 8.83 20.85
CA ALA A 295 15.15 9.42 20.19
C ALA A 295 16.36 8.46 20.14
N GLY A 296 16.46 7.53 21.10
CA GLY A 296 17.48 6.47 21.16
C GLY A 296 17.37 5.42 20.05
N ALA A 297 16.28 5.35 19.28
CA ALA A 297 16.23 4.54 18.05
C ALA A 297 17.22 5.07 17.00
N ILE A 298 17.51 6.38 16.97
CA ILE A 298 18.52 6.97 16.08
C ILE A 298 19.91 6.50 16.51
N GLU A 299 20.19 6.48 17.82
CA GLU A 299 21.45 6.00 18.39
C GLU A 299 21.61 4.47 18.29
N GLY A 300 20.54 3.71 18.48
CA GLY A 300 20.53 2.26 18.29
C GLY A 300 20.67 1.85 16.81
N VAL A 301 20.10 2.63 15.89
CA VAL A 301 20.35 2.49 14.44
C VAL A 301 21.80 2.85 14.11
N LYS A 302 22.35 3.88 14.75
CA LYS A 302 23.77 4.26 14.61
C LYS A 302 24.68 3.13 15.11
N TYR A 303 24.44 2.62 16.31
CA TYR A 303 25.17 1.50 16.90
C TYR A 303 25.09 0.23 16.06
N TYR A 304 23.90 -0.11 15.53
CA TYR A 304 23.74 -1.26 14.63
C TYR A 304 24.50 -1.08 13.32
N ASN A 305 24.44 0.10 12.70
CA ASN A 305 25.19 0.39 11.47
C ASN A 305 26.71 0.33 11.68
N ASP A 306 27.18 0.78 12.85
CA ASP A 306 28.59 0.75 13.22
C ASP A 306 29.07 -0.68 13.55
N SER A 307 28.18 -1.52 14.10
CA SER A 307 28.48 -2.91 14.52
C SER A 307 28.31 -3.95 13.40
N PHE A 308 27.40 -3.70 12.45
CA PHE A 308 27.06 -4.60 11.35
C PHE A 308 27.04 -3.82 10.05
N PRO A 309 28.21 -3.62 9.39
CA PRO A 309 28.24 -3.01 8.07
C PRO A 309 27.35 -3.83 7.12
N PRO A 310 26.62 -3.17 6.20
CA PRO A 310 25.64 -3.83 5.35
C PRO A 310 26.29 -4.93 4.51
N SER A 311 26.18 -6.18 4.97
CA SER A 311 26.55 -7.36 4.19
C SER A 311 25.45 -7.62 3.17
N ALA A 312 25.85 -7.96 1.94
CA ALA A 312 24.95 -8.27 0.83
C ALA A 312 23.97 -9.44 1.12
N SER A 313 24.20 -10.23 2.18
CA SER A 313 23.41 -11.41 2.54
C SER A 313 22.25 -11.17 3.52
N ASN A 314 22.17 -10.03 4.23
CA ASN A 314 21.12 -9.75 5.22
C ASN A 314 20.39 -8.44 4.92
N PRO A 315 19.41 -8.41 3.99
CA PRO A 315 19.03 -7.17 3.34
C PRO A 315 17.92 -6.35 4.01
N LEU A 316 17.34 -6.77 5.14
CA LEU A 316 15.97 -6.36 5.49
C LEU A 316 15.77 -5.66 6.84
N TRP A 317 16.80 -5.53 7.68
CA TRP A 317 16.55 -5.17 9.08
C TRP A 317 16.59 -3.65 9.34
N SER A 318 17.31 -2.88 8.52
CA SER A 318 17.20 -1.41 8.49
C SER A 318 17.65 -0.85 7.15
N ILE A 319 16.71 -0.40 6.32
CA ILE A 319 17.03 0.31 5.06
C ILE A 319 16.69 1.78 5.28
N ARG A 320 17.69 2.66 5.09
CA ARG A 320 17.46 4.10 4.99
C ARG A 320 17.34 4.46 3.52
N VAL A 321 16.19 4.97 3.13
CA VAL A 321 15.99 5.56 1.81
C VAL A 321 15.82 7.06 2.00
N GLN A 322 16.70 7.84 1.40
CA GLN A 322 16.55 9.28 1.30
C GLN A 322 16.17 9.63 -0.14
N VAL A 323 15.08 10.37 -0.29
CA VAL A 323 14.61 10.88 -1.58
C VAL A 323 14.84 12.38 -1.53
N ASP A 324 15.82 12.85 -2.30
CA ASP A 324 16.17 14.28 -2.38
C ASP A 324 15.77 14.85 -3.75
N PRO A 325 15.27 16.10 -3.79
CA PRO A 325 15.13 16.81 -5.06
C PRO A 325 16.52 17.12 -5.62
N ILE A 326 16.76 16.77 -6.90
CA ILE A 326 18.01 17.09 -7.58
C ILE A 326 17.80 18.37 -8.39
N PRO A 327 18.59 19.43 -8.15
CA PRO A 327 18.45 20.67 -8.90
C PRO A 327 18.70 20.41 -10.40
N GLY A 328 17.70 20.71 -11.23
CA GLY A 328 17.81 20.61 -12.69
C GLY A 328 17.47 19.24 -13.30
N GLU A 329 17.19 18.21 -12.49
CA GLU A 329 16.70 16.92 -12.98
C GLU A 329 15.20 16.76 -12.67
N MET A 330 14.37 16.58 -13.70
CA MET A 330 12.94 16.28 -13.53
C MET A 330 12.65 14.88 -12.95
N ARG A 331 13.68 14.12 -12.55
CA ARG A 331 13.57 12.71 -12.14
C ARG A 331 14.29 12.52 -10.81
N ALA A 332 13.55 12.13 -9.77
CA ALA A 332 14.15 11.73 -8.50
C ALA A 332 15.15 10.57 -8.73
N HIS A 333 16.36 10.64 -8.15
CA HIS A 333 17.24 9.48 -8.12
C HIS A 333 16.67 8.39 -7.22
N TRP A 334 16.86 7.17 -7.67
CA TRP A 334 16.03 6.06 -7.28
C TRP A 334 16.47 5.58 -5.89
N SER A 335 15.50 5.34 -5.00
CA SER A 335 15.75 4.50 -3.84
C SER A 335 16.36 3.18 -4.33
N GLN A 336 17.61 2.87 -3.96
CA GLN A 336 18.21 1.62 -4.36
C GLN A 336 17.31 0.46 -3.89
N ARG A 337 16.96 -0.42 -4.85
CA ARG A 337 15.91 -1.44 -4.86
C ARG A 337 14.49 -0.92 -5.15
N ARG A 338 14.06 -1.13 -6.41
CA ARG A 338 12.69 -1.45 -6.92
C ARG A 338 11.49 -1.23 -5.96
N GLY A 339 11.33 -0.05 -5.37
CA GLY A 339 10.27 0.22 -4.41
C GLY A 339 9.47 1.46 -4.79
N LEU A 340 9.86 2.62 -4.24
CA LEU A 340 9.12 3.88 -4.37
C LEU A 340 9.17 4.52 -5.76
N GLY A 341 10.32 4.48 -6.45
CA GLY A 341 10.51 5.21 -7.73
C GLY A 341 9.85 4.56 -8.94
N HIS A 342 9.98 3.23 -9.09
CA HIS A 342 9.24 2.49 -10.12
C HIS A 342 7.73 2.57 -9.91
N TRP A 343 7.33 2.53 -8.65
CA TRP A 343 5.95 2.68 -8.22
C TRP A 343 5.38 4.06 -8.56
N GLY A 344 6.05 5.14 -8.12
CA GLY A 344 5.66 6.51 -8.45
C GLY A 344 5.60 6.78 -9.94
N THR A 345 6.52 6.19 -10.72
CA THR A 345 6.53 6.29 -12.19
C THR A 345 5.41 5.50 -12.85
N LEU A 346 5.10 4.29 -12.38
CA LEU A 346 3.99 3.49 -12.91
C LEU A 346 2.65 4.13 -12.57
N ARG A 347 2.49 4.63 -11.33
CA ARG A 347 1.30 5.36 -10.89
C ARG A 347 1.17 6.69 -11.62
N ALA A 348 2.24 7.46 -11.80
CA ALA A 348 2.22 8.66 -12.65
C ALA A 348 1.89 8.28 -14.10
N ALA A 349 2.51 7.25 -14.68
CA ALA A 349 2.15 6.80 -16.02
C ALA A 349 0.67 6.37 -16.14
N TRP A 350 0.08 5.77 -15.11
CA TRP A 350 -1.33 5.38 -15.08
C TRP A 350 -2.30 6.53 -14.77
N LEU A 351 -1.91 7.47 -13.91
CA LEU A 351 -2.75 8.59 -13.48
C LEU A 351 -2.44 9.88 -14.27
N SER A 352 -1.18 10.27 -14.39
CA SER A 352 -0.74 11.51 -15.07
C SER A 352 -0.71 11.44 -16.61
N SER A 353 -0.72 10.27 -17.26
CA SER A 353 -0.76 10.23 -18.74
C SER A 353 -2.15 10.51 -19.33
N LEU A 354 -3.17 10.65 -18.48
CA LEU A 354 -4.55 10.68 -18.91
C LEU A 354 -5.38 11.82 -18.30
N VAL A 355 -4.97 12.37 -17.14
CA VAL A 355 -5.71 13.43 -16.44
C VAL A 355 -5.93 14.67 -17.32
N GLY A 356 -7.19 14.92 -17.65
CA GLY A 356 -7.66 16.22 -18.16
C GLY A 356 -8.31 16.19 -19.56
N MET A 357 -8.42 15.03 -20.22
CA MET A 357 -9.13 14.95 -21.50
C MET A 357 -10.52 14.30 -21.35
N PRO A 358 -11.59 14.83 -21.97
CA PRO A 358 -12.92 14.21 -21.95
C PRO A 358 -12.97 12.79 -22.54
N ARG A 359 -11.98 12.42 -23.36
CA ARG A 359 -11.82 11.05 -23.90
C ARG A 359 -11.16 10.09 -22.91
N GLU A 360 -10.58 10.57 -21.81
CA GLU A 360 -9.91 9.76 -20.77
C GLU A 360 -10.86 8.79 -20.11
N LEU A 361 -11.97 9.28 -19.55
CA LEU A 361 -12.93 8.44 -18.83
C LEU A 361 -13.54 7.38 -19.74
N LEU A 362 -13.72 7.73 -21.01
CA LEU A 362 -14.19 6.83 -22.04
C LEU A 362 -13.15 5.75 -22.35
N VAL A 363 -11.91 6.14 -22.67
CA VAL A 363 -10.80 5.23 -22.98
C VAL A 363 -10.48 4.35 -21.78
N ARG A 364 -10.45 4.90 -20.58
CA ARG A 364 -10.26 4.16 -19.33
C ARG A 364 -11.38 3.16 -19.13
N CYS A 365 -12.62 3.55 -19.33
CA CYS A 365 -13.74 2.61 -19.19
C CYS A 365 -13.67 1.50 -20.23
N TYR A 366 -13.41 1.80 -21.51
CA TYR A 366 -13.28 0.78 -22.55
C TYR A 366 -12.04 -0.11 -22.38
N LEU A 367 -10.92 0.44 -21.93
CA LEU A 367 -9.72 -0.32 -21.60
C LEU A 367 -9.99 -1.25 -20.41
N VAL A 368 -10.65 -0.74 -19.36
CA VAL A 368 -11.12 -1.55 -18.23
C VAL A 368 -12.07 -2.62 -18.75
N GLN A 369 -13.09 -2.29 -19.53
CA GLN A 369 -14.03 -3.25 -20.11
C GLN A 369 -13.37 -4.31 -21.01
N TRP A 370 -12.36 -3.93 -21.79
CA TRP A 370 -11.57 -4.87 -22.59
C TRP A 370 -10.74 -5.80 -21.69
N LEU A 371 -10.07 -5.23 -20.68
CA LEU A 371 -9.38 -6.01 -19.65
C LEU A 371 -10.36 -6.90 -18.87
N ASP A 372 -11.59 -6.46 -18.62
CA ASP A 372 -12.64 -7.27 -18.03
C ASP A 372 -12.98 -8.43 -18.96
N MET A 373 -13.20 -8.19 -20.25
CA MET A 373 -13.51 -9.26 -21.21
C MET A 373 -12.38 -10.30 -21.30
N VAL A 374 -11.12 -9.87 -21.29
CA VAL A 374 -9.95 -10.74 -21.46
C VAL A 374 -9.50 -11.40 -20.14
N LEU A 375 -9.56 -10.67 -19.02
CA LEU A 375 -9.03 -11.10 -17.72
C LEU A 375 -10.07 -11.68 -16.79
N ASN A 376 -11.37 -11.41 -16.97
CA ASN A 376 -12.40 -11.91 -16.05
C ASN A 376 -12.41 -13.44 -15.97
N TRP A 377 -12.02 -14.14 -17.04
CA TRP A 377 -11.84 -15.59 -16.98
C TRP A 377 -10.78 -16.03 -15.96
N TRP A 378 -9.79 -15.19 -15.71
CA TRP A 378 -8.69 -15.43 -14.76
C TRP A 378 -8.99 -14.91 -13.35
N ASP A 379 -9.95 -14.01 -13.18
CA ASP A 379 -10.32 -13.43 -11.87
C ASP A 379 -11.35 -14.26 -11.10
N GLY A 380 -11.86 -15.32 -11.71
CA GLY A 380 -12.79 -16.25 -11.08
C GLY A 380 -14.25 -15.92 -11.42
N PRO A 381 -15.22 -16.40 -10.63
CA PRO A 381 -16.63 -16.26 -10.95
C PRO A 381 -17.10 -14.79 -10.97
N PRO A 382 -18.11 -14.43 -11.79
CA PRO A 382 -18.48 -13.04 -12.12
C PRO A 382 -18.99 -12.20 -10.96
N HIS A 383 -19.26 -12.80 -9.79
CA HIS A 383 -19.51 -12.01 -8.60
C HIS A 383 -18.23 -11.30 -8.13
N VAL A 384 -17.04 -11.85 -8.41
CA VAL A 384 -15.71 -11.41 -7.93
C VAL A 384 -15.21 -10.14 -8.60
N ALA A 385 -15.31 -10.04 -9.92
CA ALA A 385 -15.03 -8.83 -10.68
C ALA A 385 -16.32 -8.40 -11.39
N HIS A 386 -16.82 -7.20 -11.09
CA HIS A 386 -18.00 -6.68 -11.77
C HIS A 386 -17.54 -5.92 -13.01
N PRO A 387 -17.82 -6.43 -14.22
CA PRO A 387 -17.50 -5.70 -15.43
C PRO A 387 -18.18 -4.34 -15.40
N GLN A 388 -17.37 -3.28 -15.49
CA GLN A 388 -17.90 -1.93 -15.63
C GLN A 388 -18.69 -1.84 -16.92
N ASN A 389 -19.97 -1.49 -16.81
CA ASN A 389 -20.76 -1.13 -17.96
C ASN A 389 -20.47 0.33 -18.31
N CYS A 390 -19.80 0.56 -19.44
CA CYS A 390 -19.51 1.90 -19.94
C CYS A 390 -20.75 2.62 -20.48
N LYS A 391 -21.90 1.95 -20.55
CA LYS A 391 -23.16 2.56 -21.00
C LYS A 391 -23.59 3.68 -20.04
N GLY A 392 -23.71 4.89 -20.57
CA GLY A 392 -24.09 6.08 -19.79
C GLY A 392 -22.95 6.77 -19.05
N ILE A 393 -21.69 6.35 -19.27
CA ILE A 393 -20.54 7.03 -18.67
C ILE A 393 -20.37 8.45 -19.20
N GLU A 394 -20.73 8.68 -20.47
CA GLU A 394 -20.77 10.01 -21.08
C GLU A 394 -21.75 10.94 -20.37
N ALA A 395 -22.92 10.45 -19.98
CA ALA A 395 -23.93 11.23 -19.25
C ALA A 395 -23.50 11.51 -17.80
N LYS A 396 -22.91 10.53 -17.11
CA LYS A 396 -22.33 10.74 -15.77
C LYS A 396 -21.19 11.75 -15.81
N TYR A 397 -20.36 11.68 -16.85
CA TYR A 397 -19.27 12.61 -17.07
C TYR A 397 -19.78 14.02 -17.35
N ALA A 398 -20.74 14.19 -18.26
CA ALA A 398 -21.36 15.48 -18.56
C ALA A 398 -21.91 16.13 -17.29
N LYS A 399 -22.61 15.35 -16.45
CA LYS A 399 -23.09 15.81 -15.15
C LYS A 399 -21.96 16.18 -14.18
N HIS A 400 -20.87 15.43 -14.15
CA HIS A 400 -19.73 15.75 -13.28
C HIS A 400 -19.01 17.03 -13.72
N VAL A 401 -18.81 17.22 -15.03
CA VAL A 401 -18.24 18.44 -15.60
C VAL A 401 -19.13 19.64 -15.34
N GLU A 402 -20.45 19.48 -15.48
CA GLU A 402 -21.42 20.51 -15.14
C GLU A 402 -21.30 20.90 -13.67
N VAL A 403 -21.33 19.93 -12.75
CA VAL A 403 -21.18 20.17 -11.30
C VAL A 403 -19.85 20.85 -10.98
N MET A 404 -18.73 20.38 -11.53
CA MET A 404 -17.41 20.99 -11.31
C MET A 404 -17.32 22.39 -11.91
N GLY A 405 -17.94 22.64 -13.07
CA GLY A 405 -18.04 23.95 -13.69
C GLY A 405 -18.85 24.92 -12.82
N THR A 406 -19.98 24.47 -12.28
CA THR A 406 -20.78 25.24 -11.32
C THR A 406 -20.01 25.49 -10.04
N MET A 407 -19.28 24.50 -9.53
CA MET A 407 -18.49 24.63 -8.30
C MET A 407 -17.33 25.61 -8.47
N ASN A 408 -16.60 25.55 -9.58
CA ASN A 408 -15.54 26.51 -9.91
C ASN A 408 -16.10 27.92 -10.10
N LYS A 409 -17.28 28.05 -10.70
CA LYS A 409 -17.96 29.34 -10.82
C LYS A 409 -18.30 29.90 -9.44
N LEU A 410 -18.85 29.08 -8.54
CA LEU A 410 -19.16 29.47 -7.15
C LEU A 410 -17.88 29.84 -6.36
N ILE A 411 -16.79 29.09 -6.52
CA ILE A 411 -15.49 29.40 -5.90
C ILE A 411 -14.98 30.76 -6.37
N ASN A 412 -15.05 31.03 -7.67
CA ASN A 412 -14.59 32.30 -8.25
C ASN A 412 -15.50 33.48 -7.88
N GLU A 413 -16.82 33.28 -7.80
CA GLU A 413 -17.79 34.33 -7.48
C GLU A 413 -17.84 34.66 -5.98
N HIS A 414 -17.58 33.67 -5.11
CA HIS A 414 -17.72 33.84 -3.66
C HIS A 414 -16.40 33.82 -2.88
N GLY A 415 -15.26 33.65 -3.56
CA GLY A 415 -13.94 33.60 -2.90
C GLY A 415 -13.81 32.47 -1.87
N VAL A 416 -14.62 31.41 -2.01
CA VAL A 416 -14.64 30.30 -1.05
C VAL A 416 -13.44 29.40 -1.35
N ASP A 417 -12.56 29.23 -0.36
CA ASP A 417 -11.45 28.29 -0.46
C ASP A 417 -11.99 26.87 -0.68
N PRO A 418 -11.67 26.20 -1.80
CA PRO A 418 -12.15 24.85 -2.11
C PRO A 418 -11.80 23.81 -1.04
N LYS A 419 -10.79 24.07 -0.19
CA LYS A 419 -10.43 23.19 0.93
C LYS A 419 -11.54 23.12 2.00
N ASN A 420 -12.41 24.13 2.11
CA ASN A 420 -13.47 24.18 3.13
C ASN A 420 -14.79 23.53 2.69
N LEU A 421 -14.94 23.16 1.41
CA LEU A 421 -16.16 22.58 0.84
C LEU A 421 -16.26 21.04 1.00
N PHE A 422 -15.17 20.37 1.35
CA PHE A 422 -15.10 18.90 1.46
C PHE A 422 -14.97 18.38 2.90
N VAL A 423 -15.16 19.25 3.90
CA VAL A 423 -15.05 18.91 5.34
C VAL A 423 -16.43 18.93 6.04
N ALA A 424 -17.53 19.00 5.29
CA ALA A 424 -18.90 18.96 5.84
C ALA A 424 -19.57 17.60 5.62
#